data_AF-A0A0K8UZU6-F1
#
_entry.id   AF-A0A0K8UZU6-F1
#
_cell.length_a   1.000
_cell.length_b   1.000
_cell.length_c   1.000
_cell.angle_alpha   90.00
_cell.angle_beta   90.00
_cell.angle_gamma   90.00
#
_symmetry.space_group_name_H-M   'P 1'
#
loop_
_entity.id
_entity.type
_entity.pdbx_description
1 polymer ?
#
loop_
_entity_poly.entity_id
_entity_poly.type
_entity_poly.pdbx_seq_one_letter_code
_entity_poly.pdbx_strand_id
1 'polypeptide(L)'
;MDVPFIVAWLAIIFAKSAGWLYFGRFVIGVSTGSFCVVAPMYISEIAETSIRGTLGTLFQLLLTFGILLVYLIGAVVSWTTLSVLCLTVPIALFIGMLMLPETPTYLLKKGRRGDAALSL
;
A
#
# COMPACT_ATOMS: atom_id res chain seq x y z
N MET A 1 4.00 -6.01 0.29
CA MET A 1 4.98 -4.97 -0.13
C MET A 1 5.18 -3.94 0.97
N ASP A 2 4.97 -4.38 2.21
CA ASP A 2 4.51 -3.49 3.28
C ASP A 2 5.59 -3.39 4.37
N VAL A 3 6.49 -4.37 4.41
CA VAL A 3 7.71 -4.37 5.23
C VAL A 3 8.58 -3.13 4.96
N PRO A 4 8.87 -2.73 3.70
CA PRO A 4 9.64 -1.52 3.43
C PRO A 4 8.93 -0.24 3.87
N PHE A 5 7.59 -0.19 3.78
CA PHE A 5 6.79 0.91 4.30
C PHE A 5 6.90 1.04 5.81
N ILE A 6 6.81 -0.06 6.54
CA ILE A 6 6.96 -0.10 7.99
C ILE A 6 8.36 0.37 8.39
N VAL A 7 9.41 -0.12 7.72
CA VAL A 7 10.80 0.29 7.97
C VAL A 7 11.00 1.79 7.70
N ALA A 8 10.42 2.32 6.62
CA ALA A 8 10.51 3.74 6.29
C ALA A 8 9.84 4.63 7.36
N TRP A 9 8.65 4.27 7.81
CA TRP A 9 7.94 5.01 8.85
C TRP A 9 8.64 4.93 10.20
N LEU A 10 9.19 3.76 10.57
CA LEU A 10 10.01 3.62 11.77
C LEU A 10 11.27 4.50 11.71
N ALA A 11 11.95 4.54 10.56
CA ALA A 11 13.11 5.42 10.35
C ALA A 11 12.76 6.91 10.49
N ILE A 12 11.57 7.32 10.05
CA ILE A 12 11.06 8.70 10.19
C ILE A 12 10.68 9.01 11.64
N ILE A 13 10.04 8.08 12.36
CA ILE A 13 9.62 8.26 13.76
C ILE A 13 10.83 8.40 14.68
N PHE A 14 11.87 7.58 14.49
CA PHE A 14 13.10 7.61 15.29
C PHE A 14 14.17 8.55 14.73
N ALA A 15 13.83 9.41 13.77
CA ALA A 15 14.80 10.30 13.12
C ALA A 15 15.38 11.31 14.12
N LYS A 16 16.66 11.14 14.46
CA LYS A 16 17.44 12.09 15.29
C LYS A 16 18.33 13.03 14.47
N SER A 17 18.39 12.83 13.15
CA SER A 17 19.22 13.61 12.22
C SER A 17 18.56 13.65 10.85
N ALA A 18 18.84 14.71 10.06
CA ALA A 18 18.34 14.86 8.69
C ALA A 18 18.66 13.66 7.79
N GLY A 19 19.79 12.96 8.03
CA GLY A 19 20.15 11.75 7.31
C GLY A 19 19.11 10.62 7.42
N TRP A 20 18.50 10.46 8.60
CA TRP A 20 17.44 9.46 8.82
C TRP A 20 16.16 9.82 8.07
N LEU A 21 15.85 11.12 7.96
CA LEU A 21 14.70 11.59 7.18
C LEU A 21 14.90 11.34 5.68
N TYR A 22 16.10 11.60 5.14
CA TYR A 22 16.40 11.31 3.73
C TYR A 22 16.32 9.82 3.43
N PHE A 23 16.87 8.97 4.31
CA PHE A 23 16.78 7.52 4.17
C PHE A 23 15.31 7.05 4.19
N GLY A 24 14.54 7.48 5.19
CA GLY A 24 13.11 7.15 5.29
C GLY A 24 12.32 7.60 4.05
N ARG A 25 12.62 8.80 3.52
CA ARG A 25 11.99 9.32 2.29
C ARG A 25 12.38 8.57 1.03
N PHE A 26 13.60 8.08 0.94
CA PHE A 26 14.02 7.23 -0.16
C PHE A 26 13.27 5.89 -0.14
N VAL A 27 13.25 5.22 1.01
CA VAL A 27 12.60 3.91 1.16
C VAL A 27 11.08 4.02 0.93
N ILE A 28 10.41 5.04 1.49
CA ILE A 28 8.97 5.24 1.28
C ILE A 28 8.65 5.54 -0.19
N GLY A 29 9.54 6.23 -0.91
CA GLY A 29 9.39 6.51 -2.34
C GLY A 29 9.43 5.24 -3.18
N VAL A 30 10.43 4.38 -2.97
CA VAL A 30 10.55 3.08 -3.67
C VAL A 30 9.35 2.19 -3.37
N SER A 31 8.89 2.17 -2.12
CA SER A 31 7.75 1.37 -1.68
C SER A 31 6.45 1.85 -2.31
N THR A 32 6.21 3.16 -2.30
CA THR A 32 5.04 3.79 -2.94
C THR A 32 5.03 3.55 -4.45
N GLY A 33 6.17 3.71 -5.12
CA GLY A 33 6.28 3.46 -6.55
C GLY A 33 5.93 2.02 -6.92
N SER A 34 6.42 1.06 -6.15
CA SER A 34 6.09 -0.36 -6.33
C SER A 34 4.59 -0.62 -6.11
N PHE A 35 3.99 -0.02 -5.08
CA PHE A 35 2.55 -0.15 -4.79
C PHE A 35 1.68 0.42 -5.91
N CYS A 36 2.02 1.59 -6.44
CA CYS A 36 1.27 2.23 -7.53
C CYS A 36 1.29 1.43 -8.84
N VAL A 37 2.25 0.53 -9.04
CA VAL A 37 2.27 -0.37 -10.21
C VAL A 37 1.48 -1.65 -9.91
N VAL A 38 1.67 -2.23 -8.74
CA VAL A 38 1.15 -3.56 -8.41
C VAL A 38 -0.35 -3.52 -8.08
N ALA A 39 -0.83 -2.49 -7.38
CA ALA A 39 -2.24 -2.37 -7.02
C ALA A 39 -3.19 -2.29 -8.24
N PRO A 40 -2.99 -1.40 -9.23
CA PRO A 40 -3.85 -1.38 -10.41
C PRO A 40 -3.66 -2.62 -11.29
N MET A 41 -2.46 -3.22 -11.32
CA MET A 41 -2.22 -4.48 -12.02
C MET A 41 -3.06 -5.62 -11.42
N TYR A 42 -3.04 -5.77 -10.09
CA TYR A 42 -3.84 -6.75 -9.35
C TYR A 42 -5.34 -6.57 -9.60
N ILE A 43 -5.81 -5.32 -9.52
CA ILE A 43 -7.19 -4.95 -9.84
C ILE A 43 -7.53 -5.33 -11.29
N SER A 44 -6.64 -5.09 -12.24
CA SER A 44 -6.87 -5.40 -13.66
C SER A 44 -6.93 -6.91 -13.94
N GLU A 45 -6.26 -7.74 -13.12
CA GLU A 45 -6.25 -9.19 -13.28
C GLU A 45 -7.53 -9.85 -12.74
N ILE A 46 -8.10 -9.34 -11.65
CA ILE A 46 -9.32 -9.90 -11.02
C ILE A 46 -10.59 -9.27 -11.60
N ALA A 47 -10.55 -8.01 -12.00
CA ALA A 47 -11.74 -7.31 -12.46
C ALA A 47 -12.18 -7.74 -13.87
N GLU A 48 -13.49 -7.89 -14.03
CA GLU A 48 -14.15 -8.09 -15.30
C GLU A 48 -13.86 -6.92 -16.27
N THR A 49 -13.64 -7.23 -17.55
CA THR A 49 -13.17 -6.27 -18.56
C THR A 49 -14.03 -5.00 -18.68
N SER A 50 -15.31 -5.08 -18.35
CA SER A 50 -16.27 -3.97 -18.36
C SER A 50 -16.04 -2.92 -17.26
N ILE A 51 -15.54 -3.33 -16.08
CA ILE A 51 -15.41 -2.45 -14.90
C ILE A 51 -13.97 -2.04 -14.59
N ARG A 52 -12.97 -2.58 -15.31
CA ARG A 52 -11.54 -2.27 -15.11
C ARG A 52 -11.23 -0.78 -15.08
N GLY A 53 -11.82 -0.02 -16.00
CA GLY A 53 -11.64 1.43 -16.07
C GLY A 53 -12.16 2.13 -14.81
N THR A 54 -13.33 1.72 -14.31
CA THR A 54 -13.96 2.25 -13.10
C THR A 54 -13.16 1.91 -11.84
N LEU A 55 -12.66 0.69 -11.70
CA LEU A 55 -11.81 0.34 -10.54
C LEU A 55 -10.47 1.09 -10.57
N GLY A 56 -9.89 1.32 -11.75
CA GLY A 56 -8.66 2.10 -11.90
C GLY A 56 -8.84 3.56 -11.48
N THR A 57 -9.92 4.21 -11.90
CA THR A 57 -10.23 5.58 -11.46
C THR A 57 -10.59 5.65 -9.98
N LEU A 58 -11.29 4.64 -9.46
CA LEU A 58 -11.61 4.55 -8.02
C LEU A 58 -10.34 4.41 -7.17
N PHE A 59 -9.35 3.63 -7.62
CA PHE A 59 -8.03 3.55 -6.97
C PHE A 59 -7.33 4.91 -6.91
N GLN A 60 -7.28 5.63 -8.04
CA GLN A 60 -6.68 6.97 -8.09
C GLN A 60 -7.44 7.98 -7.22
N LEU A 61 -8.78 7.89 -7.17
CA LEU A 61 -9.62 8.71 -6.31
C LEU A 61 -9.31 8.46 -4.84
N LEU A 62 -9.22 7.20 -4.42
CA LEU A 62 -8.86 6.82 -3.06
C LEU A 62 -7.45 7.30 -2.68
N LEU A 63 -6.48 7.21 -3.59
CA LEU A 63 -5.13 7.76 -3.37
C LEU A 63 -5.18 9.27 -3.12
N THR A 64 -5.89 10.01 -3.97
CA THR A 64 -6.00 11.47 -3.85
C THR A 64 -6.74 11.86 -2.56
N PHE A 65 -7.78 11.12 -2.20
CA PHE A 65 -8.52 11.31 -0.96
C PHE A 65 -7.67 11.03 0.28
N GLY A 66 -6.85 9.98 0.26
CA GLY A 66 -5.90 9.68 1.34
C GLY A 66 -4.88 10.81 1.55
N ILE A 67 -4.35 11.37 0.45
CA ILE A 67 -3.44 12.53 0.50
C ILE A 67 -4.14 13.73 1.15
N LEU A 68 -5.38 14.01 0.77
CA LEU A 68 -6.18 15.09 1.36
C LEU A 68 -6.36 14.90 2.87
N LEU A 69 -6.71 13.69 3.31
CA LEU A 69 -6.86 13.38 4.74
C LEU A 69 -5.56 13.59 5.52
N VAL A 70 -4.41 13.17 4.97
CA VAL A 70 -3.10 13.37 5.61
C VAL A 70 -2.80 14.86 5.78
N TYR A 71 -3.12 15.70 4.79
CA TYR A 71 -2.96 17.16 4.92
C TYR A 71 -3.88 17.76 5.99
N LEU A 72 -5.15 17.34 6.03
CA LEU A 72 -6.10 17.82 7.03
C LEU A 72 -5.69 17.43 8.45
N ILE A 73 -5.31 16.17 8.66
CA ILE A 73 -4.87 15.67 9.97
C ILE A 73 -3.54 16.32 10.36
N GLY A 74 -2.61 16.44 9.41
CA GLY A 74 -1.31 17.07 9.63
C GLY A 74 -1.39 18.55 10.00
N ALA A 75 -2.47 19.25 9.66
CA ALA A 75 -2.71 20.63 10.08
C ALA A 75 -3.08 20.76 11.57
N VAL A 76 -3.64 19.70 12.17
CA VAL A 76 -4.17 19.72 13.56
C VAL A 76 -3.27 18.94 14.52
N VAL A 77 -2.45 18.02 14.00
CA VAL A 77 -1.70 17.04 14.79
C VAL A 77 -0.18 17.23 14.66
N SER A 78 0.57 16.90 15.71
CA SER A 78 2.04 16.96 15.69
C SER A 78 2.65 15.97 14.71
N TRP A 79 3.84 16.30 14.19
CA TRP A 79 4.58 15.47 13.22
C TRP A 79 4.77 14.01 13.65
N THR A 80 5.08 13.78 14.93
CA THR A 80 5.29 12.44 15.47
C THR A 80 3.99 11.64 15.50
N THR A 81 2.88 12.25 15.95
CA THR A 81 1.58 11.58 15.99
C THR A 81 1.06 11.31 14.57
N LEU A 82 1.27 12.22 13.63
CA LEU A 82 0.97 12.01 12.21
C LEU A 82 1.78 10.82 11.64
N SER A 83 3.08 10.75 11.97
CA SER A 83 3.95 9.66 11.51
C SER A 83 3.54 8.30 12.07
N VAL A 84 3.11 8.25 13.34
CA VAL A 84 2.57 7.03 13.96
C VAL A 84 1.25 6.63 13.32
N LEU A 85 0.36 7.59 13.04
CA LEU A 85 -0.91 7.31 12.36
C LEU A 85 -0.69 6.80 10.92
N CYS A 86 0.30 7.33 10.21
CA CYS A 86 0.66 6.81 8.89
C CYS A 86 1.35 5.43 8.94
N LEU A 87 1.93 5.03 10.07
CA LEU A 87 2.46 3.69 10.29
C LEU A 87 1.34 2.65 10.51
N THR A 88 0.20 3.03 11.11
CA THR A 88 -0.89 2.07 11.37
C THR A 88 -1.57 1.60 10.09
N VAL A 89 -1.65 2.45 9.06
CA VAL A 89 -2.23 2.12 7.75
C VAL A 89 -1.53 0.93 7.07
N PRO A 90 -0.20 0.94 6.84
CA PRO A 90 0.50 -0.21 6.24
C PRO A 90 0.50 -1.45 7.14
N ILE A 91 0.43 -1.30 8.47
CA ILE A 91 0.26 -2.44 9.39
C ILE A 91 -1.11 -3.08 9.19
N ALA A 92 -2.18 -2.27 9.12
CA ALA A 92 -3.52 -2.76 8.84
C ALA A 92 -3.61 -3.45 7.47
N LEU A 93 -2.95 -2.89 6.45
CA LEU A 93 -2.85 -3.52 5.13
C LEU A 93 -2.06 -4.83 5.16
N PHE A 94 -0.97 -4.90 5.94
CA PHE A 94 -0.20 -6.13 6.11
C PHE A 94 -1.04 -7.23 6.77
N ILE A 95 -1.79 -6.90 7.82
CA ILE A 95 -2.73 -7.83 8.47
C ILE A 95 -3.85 -8.24 7.50
N GLY A 96 -4.39 -7.28 6.73
CA GLY A 96 -5.41 -7.55 5.72
C GLY A 96 -4.90 -8.49 4.62
N MET A 97 -3.65 -8.36 4.20
CA MET A 97 -3.01 -9.27 3.24
C MET A 97 -2.85 -10.69 3.79
N LEU A 98 -2.72 -10.89 5.10
CA LEU A 98 -2.71 -12.24 5.68
C LEU A 98 -4.08 -12.93 5.62
N MET A 99 -5.16 -12.16 5.52
CA MET A 99 -6.53 -12.68 5.42
C MET A 99 -7.03 -12.77 3.98
N LEU A 100 -6.41 -12.05 3.03
CA LEU A 100 -6.83 -12.05 1.64
C LEU A 100 -6.18 -13.22 0.88
N PRO A 101 -6.96 -14.07 0.18
CA PRO A 101 -6.40 -15.13 -0.66
C PRO A 101 -5.53 -14.54 -1.77
N GLU A 102 -4.40 -15.19 -2.06
CA GLU A 102 -3.48 -14.77 -3.12
C GLU A 102 -4.17 -14.75 -4.50
N THR A 103 -3.69 -13.92 -5.43
CA THR A 103 -4.26 -13.81 -6.77
C THR A 103 -4.28 -15.16 -7.50
N PRO A 104 -5.38 -15.54 -8.16
CA PRO A 104 -5.48 -16.79 -8.92
C PRO A 104 -4.42 -16.92 -10.02
N THR A 105 -3.97 -15.80 -10.60
CA THR A 105 -2.88 -15.72 -11.59
C THR A 105 -1.52 -16.10 -11.01
N TYR A 106 -1.21 -15.70 -9.78
CA TYR A 106 0.02 -16.11 -9.08
C TYR A 106 0.00 -17.60 -8.73
N LEU A 107 -1.15 -18.11 -8.27
CA LEU A 107 -1.35 -19.53 -7.97
C LEU A 107 -1.26 -20.41 -9.23
N LEU A 108 -1.80 -19.93 -10.36
CA LEU A 108 -1.66 -20.58 -11.67
C LEU A 108 -0.21 -20.59 -12.18
N LYS A 109 0.53 -19.48 -12.02
CA LYS A 109 1.95 -19.38 -12.43
C LYS A 109 2.87 -20.27 -11.58
N LYS A 110 2.48 -20.55 -10.34
CA LYS A 110 3.18 -21.47 -9.41
C LYS A 110 2.76 -22.94 -9.56
N GLY A 111 1.89 -23.26 -10.52
CA GLY A 111 1.43 -24.62 -10.82
C GLY A 111 0.37 -25.16 -9.84
N ARG A 112 -0.14 -24.36 -8.91
CA ARG A 112 -1.12 -24.74 -7.89
C ARG A 112 -2.55 -24.52 -8.40
N ARG A 113 -2.96 -25.35 -9.36
CA ARG A 113 -4.28 -25.26 -10.04
C ARG A 113 -5.49 -25.44 -9.10
N GLY A 114 -5.34 -26.15 -7.98
CA GLY A 114 -6.42 -26.39 -7.02
C GLY A 114 -6.85 -25.14 -6.24
N ASP A 115 -5.87 -24.33 -5.80
CA ASP A 115 -6.15 -23.11 -5.03
C ASP A 115 -6.66 -21.97 -5.93
N ALA A 116 -6.31 -22.00 -7.22
CA ALA A 116 -6.79 -21.04 -8.22
C ALA A 116 -8.30 -21.17 -8.50
N ALA A 117 -8.89 -22.37 -8.33
CA ALA A 117 -10.33 -22.60 -8.51
C ALA A 117 -11.17 -22.17 -7.30
N LEU A 118 -10.56 -22.10 -6.10
CA LEU A 118 -11.20 -21.65 -4.86
C LEU A 118 -11.16 -20.12 -4.68
N SER A 119 -10.30 -19.44 -5.45
CA SER A 119 -10.09 -17.98 -5.40
C SER A 119 -10.88 -17.23 -6.48
N LEU A 120 -11.77 -17.92 -7.18
CA LEU A 120 -12.66 -17.45 -8.24
C LEU A 120 -14.09 -17.39 -7.68
#